data_AF-A0A396GTB4-F1
#
_entry.id   AF-A0A396GTB4-F1
#
_cell.length_a   1.000
_cell.length_b   1.000
_cell.length_c   1.000
_cell.angle_alpha   90.00
_cell.angle_beta   90.00
_cell.angle_gamma   90.00
#
_symmetry.space_group_name_H-M   'P 1'
#
loop_
_entity.id
_entity.type
_entity.pdbx_description
1 polymer ?
#
loop_
_entity_poly.entity_id
_entity_poly.type
_entity_poly.pdbx_seq_one_letter_code
_entity_poly.pdbx_strand_id
1 'polypeptide(L)'
;MYRIRYLLTYLRIYQGVIKKGDFITNVNTGKKIKIPCLGKRHYGKIKEVDEAHAGEIVFVFGAILRSGDTFTDGSVRYIMTSADVLRLKSFWREIFKWCEWIHSRELILLRQLVWLVNYALLILSLLSRLSI
;
A
#
# COMPACT_ATOMS: atom_id res chain seq x y z
N MET A 1 -31.59 16.00 -8.32
CA MET A 1 -30.16 16.32 -8.51
C MET A 1 -29.34 15.07 -8.21
N TYR A 2 -29.03 14.26 -9.23
CA TYR A 2 -28.23 13.05 -9.05
C TYR A 2 -26.80 13.45 -8.70
N ARG A 3 -26.48 13.42 -7.41
CA ARG A 3 -25.12 13.60 -6.89
C ARG A 3 -24.33 12.34 -7.20
N ILE A 4 -23.93 12.18 -8.46
CA ILE A 4 -23.04 11.12 -8.90
C ILE A 4 -21.72 11.37 -8.16
N ARG A 5 -21.43 10.55 -7.14
CA ARG A 5 -20.12 10.51 -6.51
C ARG A 5 -19.17 9.92 -7.55
N TYR A 6 -18.66 10.76 -8.45
CA TYR A 6 -17.57 10.37 -9.33
C TYR A 6 -16.37 10.08 -8.44
N LEU A 7 -16.14 8.79 -8.15
CA LEU A 7 -14.93 8.37 -7.48
C LEU A 7 -13.76 8.69 -8.41
N LEU A 8 -12.86 9.54 -7.94
CA LEU A 8 -11.62 9.89 -8.63
C LEU A 8 -10.51 9.05 -8.02
N THR A 9 -9.97 8.12 -8.79
CA THR A 9 -8.83 7.31 -8.34
C THR A 9 -7.61 7.66 -9.17
N TYR A 10 -6.52 8.00 -8.47
CA TYR A 10 -5.21 8.18 -9.09
C TYR A 10 -4.56 6.82 -9.34
N LEU A 11 -4.01 6.64 -10.54
CA LEU A 11 -3.23 5.49 -10.93
C LEU A 11 -1.86 5.95 -11.41
N ARG A 12 -0.83 5.21 -10.99
CA ARG A 12 0.52 5.33 -11.53
C ARG A 12 0.77 4.17 -12.46
N ILE A 13 1.19 4.46 -13.68
CA ILE A 13 1.50 3.44 -14.68
C ILE A 13 2.98 3.10 -14.54
N TYR A 14 3.29 1.87 -14.16
CA TYR A 14 4.67 1.40 -14.02
C TYR A 14 5.24 0.86 -15.32
N GLN A 15 4.42 0.17 -16.11
CA GLN A 15 4.83 -0.45 -17.36
C GLN A 15 3.66 -0.49 -18.33
N GLY A 16 3.98 -0.44 -19.62
CA GLY A 16 3.00 -0.53 -20.69
C GLY A 16 2.27 0.78 -20.96
N VAL A 17 1.12 0.65 -21.61
CA VAL A 17 0.26 1.76 -22.03
C VAL A 17 -1.17 1.39 -21.66
N ILE A 18 -1.93 2.36 -21.16
CA ILE A 18 -3.35 2.21 -20.83
C ILE A 18 -4.15 3.11 -21.76
N LYS A 19 -5.23 2.59 -22.35
CA LYS A 19 -6.12 3.37 -23.22
C LYS A 19 -7.51 3.48 -22.63
N LYS A 20 -8.20 4.55 -23.02
CA LYS A 20 -9.61 4.74 -22.68
C LYS A 20 -10.41 3.60 -23.31
N GLY A 21 -11.24 2.95 -22.48
CA GLY A 21 -12.05 1.80 -22.88
C GLY A 21 -11.42 0.44 -22.58
N ASP A 22 -10.13 0.39 -22.21
CA ASP A 22 -9.44 -0.86 -21.91
C ASP A 22 -9.96 -1.54 -20.64
N PHE A 23 -9.70 -2.83 -20.55
CA PHE A 23 -9.97 -3.65 -19.37
C PHE A 23 -8.68 -3.92 -18.61
N ILE A 24 -8.69 -3.58 -17.32
CA ILE A 24 -7.62 -3.91 -16.39
C ILE A 24 -8.08 -4.98 -15.40
N THR A 25 -7.16 -5.85 -15.01
CA THR A 25 -7.43 -6.91 -14.05
C THR A 25 -6.74 -6.58 -12.73
N ASN A 26 -7.52 -6.57 -11.65
CA ASN A 26 -6.96 -6.47 -10.30
C ASN A 26 -6.22 -7.77 -9.96
N VAL A 27 -4.94 -7.68 -9.61
CA VAL A 27 -4.11 -8.86 -9.31
C VAL A 27 -4.55 -9.57 -8.03
N ASN A 28 -5.04 -8.82 -7.03
CA ASN A 28 -5.46 -9.38 -5.74
C ASN A 28 -6.82 -10.08 -5.84
N THR A 29 -7.78 -9.47 -6.55
CA THR A 29 -9.17 -9.97 -6.60
C THR A 29 -9.50 -10.73 -7.88
N GLY A 30 -8.66 -10.66 -8.92
CA GLY A 30 -8.91 -11.24 -10.24
C GLY A 30 -10.03 -10.54 -11.03
N LYS A 31 -10.61 -9.46 -10.48
CA LYS A 31 -11.74 -8.77 -11.13
C LYS A 31 -11.25 -7.92 -12.29
N LYS A 32 -11.89 -8.10 -13.45
CA LYS A 32 -11.73 -7.23 -14.61
C LYS A 32 -12.59 -5.98 -14.46
N ILE A 33 -11.99 -4.82 -14.67
CA ILE A 33 -12.61 -3.51 -14.54
C ILE A 33 -12.38 -2.77 -15.85
N LYS A 34 -13.45 -2.21 -16.43
CA LYS A 34 -13.35 -1.35 -17.60
C LYS A 34 -12.94 0.05 -17.18
N ILE A 35 -12.06 0.68 -17.96
CA ILE A 35 -11.66 2.08 -17.79
C ILE A 35 -12.54 2.93 -18.71
N PRO A 36 -13.55 3.65 -18.19
CA PRO A 36 -14.46 4.40 -19.05
C PRO A 36 -13.86 5.73 -19.52
N CYS A 37 -13.03 6.37 -18.70
CA CYS A 37 -12.44 7.68 -18.97
C CYS A 37 -11.13 7.84 -18.18
N LEU A 38 -10.11 8.35 -18.87
CA LEU A 38 -8.79 8.67 -18.31
C LEU A 38 -8.59 10.18 -18.37
N GLY A 39 -7.94 10.74 -17.36
CA GLY A 39 -7.46 12.10 -17.45
C GLY A 39 -6.11 12.31 -16.78
N LYS A 40 -5.46 13.39 -17.19
CA LYS A 40 -4.21 13.89 -16.64
C LYS A 40 -4.43 15.29 -16.10
N ARG A 41 -3.71 15.64 -15.04
CA ARG A 41 -3.76 16.99 -14.48
C ARG A 41 -2.59 17.77 -15.05
N HIS A 42 -2.88 18.83 -15.79
CA HIS A 42 -1.90 19.71 -16.41
C HIS A 42 -2.16 21.14 -15.95
N TYR A 43 -1.18 21.77 -15.29
CA TYR A 43 -1.30 23.12 -14.70
C TYR A 43 -2.58 23.34 -13.87
N GLY A 44 -2.96 22.35 -13.06
CA GLY A 44 -4.17 22.44 -12.21
C GLY A 44 -5.50 22.22 -12.95
N LYS A 45 -5.49 22.04 -14.27
CA LYS A 45 -6.67 21.67 -15.06
C LYS A 45 -6.68 20.16 -15.34
N ILE A 46 -7.88 19.58 -15.30
CA ILE A 46 -8.12 18.19 -15.69
C ILE A 46 -8.31 18.18 -17.20
N LYS A 47 -7.46 17.43 -17.90
CA LYS A 47 -7.60 17.17 -19.33
C LYS A 47 -7.86 15.68 -19.53
N GLU A 48 -8.90 15.36 -20.29
CA GLU A 48 -9.16 13.99 -20.73
C GLU A 48 -8.08 13.56 -21.73
N VAL A 49 -7.62 12.32 -21.62
CA VAL A 49 -6.61 11.74 -22.51
C VAL A 49 -7.05 10.36 -22.98
N ASP A 50 -6.75 10.05 -24.23
CA ASP A 50 -7.13 8.76 -24.82
C ASP A 50 -6.16 7.64 -24.43
N GLU A 51 -4.90 7.97 -24.22
CA GLU A 51 -3.86 7.03 -23.79
C GLU A 51 -2.87 7.63 -22.79
N ALA A 52 -2.26 6.76 -22.00
CA ALA A 52 -1.22 7.10 -21.06
C ALA A 52 -0.16 6.02 -20.97
N HIS A 53 1.09 6.45 -20.82
CA HIS A 53 2.28 5.62 -20.89
C HIS A 53 2.90 5.40 -19.50
N ALA A 54 3.79 4.42 -19.44
CA ALA A 54 4.61 4.16 -18.26
C ALA A 54 5.34 5.44 -17.78
N GLY A 55 5.36 5.63 -16.46
CA GLY A 55 5.93 6.79 -15.79
C GLY A 55 4.93 7.90 -15.50
N GLU A 56 3.79 7.94 -16.19
CA GLU A 56 2.78 8.97 -15.98
C GLU A 56 1.83 8.65 -14.82
N ILE A 57 1.29 9.71 -14.20
CA ILE A 57 0.23 9.63 -13.20
C ILE A 57 -1.07 10.13 -13.85
N VAL A 58 -2.07 9.27 -13.86
CA VAL A 58 -3.39 9.55 -14.43
C VAL A 58 -4.48 9.40 -13.36
N PHE A 59 -5.67 9.92 -13.62
CA PHE A 59 -6.85 9.60 -12.84
C PHE A 59 -7.90 8.91 -13.72
N VAL A 60 -8.61 7.98 -13.11
CA VAL A 60 -9.74 7.28 -13.71
C VAL A 60 -11.02 7.80 -13.09
N PHE A 61 -12.02 8.07 -13.93
CA PHE A 61 -13.36 8.40 -13.48
C PHE A 61 -14.27 7.19 -13.55
N GLY A 62 -15.18 7.04 -12.58
CA GLY A 62 -16.30 6.09 -12.69
C GLY A 62 -15.91 4.61 -12.54
N ALA A 63 -14.68 4.31 -12.10
CA ALA A 63 -14.24 2.97 -11.73
C ALA A 63 -14.03 2.87 -10.21
N ILE A 64 -14.49 1.77 -9.61
CA ILE A 64 -14.29 1.51 -8.17
C ILE A 64 -12.93 0.83 -8.00
N LEU A 65 -11.92 1.64 -7.74
CA LEU A 65 -10.54 1.21 -7.52
C LEU A 65 -10.17 1.52 -6.06
N ARG A 66 -9.64 0.52 -5.35
CA ARG A 66 -9.19 0.69 -3.96
C ARG A 66 -7.72 1.11 -3.95
N SER A 67 -7.37 1.95 -2.97
CA SER A 67 -5.97 2.30 -2.74
C SER A 67 -5.16 1.06 -2.38
N GLY A 68 -3.95 0.95 -2.92
CA GLY A 68 -3.05 -0.18 -2.68
C GLY A 68 -3.30 -1.42 -3.56
N ASP A 69 -4.36 -1.44 -4.37
CA ASP A 69 -4.55 -2.51 -5.35
C ASP A 69 -3.62 -2.32 -6.55
N THR A 70 -3.07 -3.44 -7.04
CA THR A 70 -2.24 -3.46 -8.26
C THR A 70 -3.07 -4.01 -9.43
N PHE A 71 -2.99 -3.34 -10.56
CA PHE A 71 -3.72 -3.68 -11.78
C PHE A 71 -2.75 -4.05 -12.91
N THR A 72 -3.11 -5.06 -13.70
CA THR A 72 -2.32 -5.57 -14.82
C THR A 72 -3.22 -5.92 -16.00
N ASP A 73 -2.61 -6.20 -17.14
CA ASP A 73 -3.27 -6.73 -18.35
C ASP A 73 -3.78 -8.18 -18.17
N GLY A 74 -3.38 -8.86 -17.09
CA GLY A 74 -3.73 -10.24 -16.79
C GLY A 74 -2.68 -11.26 -17.25
N SER A 75 -1.67 -10.84 -18.01
CA SER A 75 -0.56 -11.69 -18.42
C SER A 75 0.46 -11.85 -17.29
N VAL A 76 0.68 -10.78 -16.53
CA VAL A 76 1.71 -10.75 -15.49
C VAL A 76 1.11 -10.48 -14.12
N ARG A 77 1.54 -11.23 -13.11
CA ARG A 77 1.09 -11.06 -11.72
C ARG A 77 2.19 -10.41 -10.88
N TYR A 78 2.30 -9.10 -10.99
CA TYR A 78 3.09 -8.29 -10.06
C TYR A 78 2.18 -7.59 -9.05
N ILE A 79 2.57 -7.61 -7.78
CA ILE A 79 1.91 -6.85 -6.71
C ILE A 79 2.94 -5.90 -6.15
N MET A 80 2.63 -4.60 -6.15
CA MET A 80 3.47 -3.65 -5.46
C MET A 80 3.19 -3.73 -3.96
N THR A 81 4.17 -4.21 -3.21
CA THR A 81 4.14 -4.15 -1.75
C THR A 81 5.04 -3.00 -1.30
N SER A 82 4.53 -2.12 -0.44
CA SER A 82 5.38 -1.12 0.20
C SER A 82 6.41 -1.81 1.11
N ALA A 83 7.69 -1.53 0.89
CA ALA A 83 8.80 -2.13 1.65
C ALA A 83 8.70 -1.83 3.16
N ASP A 84 8.14 -0.68 3.54
CA ASP A 84 8.01 -0.24 4.94
C ASP A 84 7.11 -1.16 5.79
N VAL A 85 6.03 -1.69 5.20
CA VAL A 85 5.12 -2.59 5.93
C VAL A 85 5.74 -3.98 6.11
N LEU A 86 6.55 -4.42 5.15
CA LEU A 86 7.25 -5.71 5.24
C LEU A 86 8.35 -5.70 6.29
N ARG A 87 9.10 -4.60 6.43
CA ARG A 87 10.16 -4.44 7.43
C ARG A 87 9.63 -4.44 8.87
N LEU A 88 8.47 -3.84 9.11
CA LEU A 88 7.80 -3.89 10.41
C LEU A 88 7.26 -5.29 10.71
N LYS A 89 6.66 -5.97 9.73
CA LYS A 89 6.13 -7.33 9.93
C LYS A 89 7.22 -8.38 10.15
N SER A 90 8.41 -8.23 9.58
CA SER A 90 9.56 -9.09 9.91
C SER A 90 10.06 -8.84 11.33
N PHE A 91 10.19 -7.58 11.72
CA PHE A 91 10.63 -7.18 13.06
C PHE A 91 9.70 -7.68 14.17
N TRP A 92 8.39 -7.51 14.00
CA TRP A 92 7.40 -8.01 14.99
C TRP A 92 7.33 -9.54 15.08
N ARG A 93 7.62 -10.27 13.99
CA ARG A 93 7.69 -11.74 14.04
C ARG A 93 8.89 -12.24 14.84
N GLU A 94 10.02 -11.53 14.81
CA GLU A 94 11.16 -11.86 15.67
C GLU A 94 10.82 -11.62 17.14
N ILE A 95 10.21 -10.48 17.47
CA ILE A 95 9.77 -10.19 18.84
C ILE A 95 8.79 -11.25 19.36
N PHE A 96 7.82 -11.68 18.53
CA PHE A 96 6.85 -12.70 18.95
C PHE A 96 7.51 -14.06 19.23
N LYS A 97 8.49 -14.45 18.42
CA LYS A 97 9.32 -15.65 18.67
C LYS A 97 10.11 -15.55 19.97
N TRP A 98 10.64 -14.37 20.28
CA TRP A 98 11.31 -14.12 21.57
C TRP A 98 10.35 -14.27 22.75
N CYS A 99 9.12 -13.76 22.64
CA CYS A 99 8.10 -13.92 23.68
C CYS A 99 7.70 -15.38 23.89
N GLU A 100 7.48 -16.16 22.84
CA GLU A 100 7.17 -17.59 22.94
C GLU A 100 8.34 -18.39 23.54
N TRP A 101 9.58 -18.07 23.12
CA TRP A 101 10.78 -18.69 23.68
C TRP A 101 10.95 -18.40 25.18
N ILE A 102 10.67 -17.16 25.61
CA ILE A 102 10.70 -16.75 27.02
C ILE A 102 9.58 -17.46 27.82
N HIS A 103 8.41 -17.68 27.22
CA HIS A 103 7.31 -18.37 27.88
C HIS A 103 7.59 -19.86 28.11
N SER A 104 8.38 -20.49 27.24
CA SER A 104 8.73 -21.92 27.32
C SER A 104 9.79 -22.27 28.37
N ARG A 105 10.40 -21.29 29.05
CA ARG A 105 11.32 -21.54 30.17
C ARG A 105 10.72 -21.00 31.46
N GLU A 106 10.51 -21.86 32.46
CA GLU A 106 10.06 -21.51 33.81
C GLU A 106 11.10 -20.66 34.57
N LEU A 107 11.31 -19.42 34.12
CA LEU A 107 12.19 -18.43 34.74
C LEU A 107 11.35 -17.22 35.14
N ILE A 108 10.50 -17.42 36.15
CA ILE A 108 9.58 -16.40 36.68
C ILE A 108 10.32 -15.14 37.17
N LEU A 109 11.58 -15.27 37.62
CA LEU A 109 12.39 -14.15 38.10
C LEU A 109 12.99 -13.26 36.98
N LEU A 110 13.16 -13.77 35.75
CA LEU A 110 13.67 -12.97 34.63
C LEU A 110 12.56 -12.18 33.91
N ARG A 111 11.30 -12.51 34.20
CA ARG A 111 10.12 -11.95 33.53
C ARG A 111 9.92 -10.46 33.82
N GLN A 112 10.32 -9.99 35.01
CA GLN A 112 10.27 -8.56 35.36
C GLN A 112 11.43 -7.75 34.74
N LEU A 113 12.63 -8.33 34.69
CA LEU A 113 13.80 -7.66 34.12
C LEU A 113 13.66 -7.44 32.60
N VAL A 114 13.14 -8.41 31.87
CA VAL A 114 12.93 -8.27 30.41
C VAL A 114 11.88 -7.21 30.07
N TRP A 115 10.82 -7.09 30.88
CA TRP A 115 9.82 -6.03 30.72
C TRP A 115 10.41 -4.64 30.95
N LEU A 116 11.23 -4.47 31.98
CA LEU A 116 11.89 -3.20 32.28
C LEU A 116 12.89 -2.79 31.18
N VAL A 117 13.66 -3.74 30.66
CA VAL A 117 14.62 -3.48 29.57
C VAL A 117 13.90 -3.09 28.26
N ASN A 118 12.83 -3.81 27.89
CA ASN A 118 12.06 -3.49 26.69
C ASN A 118 11.30 -2.17 26.81
N TYR A 119 10.77 -1.85 28.00
CA TYR A 119 10.11 -0.58 28.25
C TYR A 119 11.10 0.60 28.19
N ALA A 120 12.31 0.42 28.74
CA ALA A 120 13.38 1.42 28.64
C ALA A 120 13.85 1.65 27.19
N LEU A 121 14.03 0.59 26.40
CA LEU A 121 14.39 0.70 24.99
C LEU A 121 13.29 1.38 24.15
N LEU A 122 12.01 1.11 24.46
CA LEU A 122 10.88 1.76 23.79
C LEU A 122 10.88 3.28 24.08
N ILE A 123 11.11 3.67 25.33
CA ILE A 123 11.19 5.08 25.74
C ILE A 123 12.39 5.79 25.07
N LEU A 124 13.57 5.16 25.01
CA LEU A 124 14.74 5.69 24.30
C LEU A 124 14.49 5.85 22.79
N SER A 125 13.73 4.93 22.17
CA SER A 125 13.35 5.03 20.76
C SER A 125 12.33 6.14 20.46
N LEU A 126 11.50 6.49 21.44
CA LEU A 126 10.54 7.58 21.35
C LEU A 126 11.20 8.95 21.60
N LEU A 127 12.13 9.02 22.55
CA LEU A 127 12.90 10.23 22.85
C LEU A 127 13.85 10.61 21.70
N SER A 128 14.47 9.64 21.03
CA SER A 128 15.30 9.89 19.84
C SER A 128 14.51 10.36 18.60
N ARG A 129 13.18 10.27 18.61
CA ARG A 129 12.30 10.82 17.57
C ARG A 129 11.74 12.21 17.90
N LEU A 130 11.94 12.69 19.12
CA LEU A 130 11.48 14.01 19.60
C LEU A 130 12.59 15.08 19.62
N SER A 131 13.82 14.72 19.25
CA SER A 131 14.94 15.68 19.08
C SER A 131 15.07 16.10 17.61
N ILE A 132 14.05 16.77 17.08
CA ILE A 132 14.11 17.74 15.96
C ILE A 132 13.16 18.89 16.33
#